data_AF-U6N231-F1
#
_entry.id   AF-U6N231-F1
#
_cell.length_a   1.000
_cell.length_b   1.000
_cell.length_c   1.000
_cell.angle_alpha   90.00
_cell.angle_beta   90.00
_cell.angle_gamma   90.00
#
_symmetry.space_group_name_H-M   'P 1'
#
loop_
_entity.id
_entity.type
_entity.pdbx_description
1 polymer ?
#
loop_
_entity_poly.entity_id
_entity_poly.type
_entity_poly.pdbx_seq_one_letter_code
_entity_poly.pdbx_strand_id
1 'polypeptide(L)'
;MISGFYLGELVRLLTLEIFGAAAPAKAREEFSFDAKQAAVLAASLIPGQENDPALASNCKMLLKECWSWDLDAAALAVMRRIGFAVFDRSAALAAVAIAVLVQRTRSLETDGGVTVAVDGSLYVRNEWYGLRIRSFLKDLIGQNSEKVLLRAADDGSGKGAAICVAALR
;
A
#
# COMPACT_ATOMS: atom_id res chain seq x y z
N MET A 1 8.13 6.83 -3.08
CA MET A 1 7.02 7.26 -2.19
C MET A 1 5.71 6.48 -2.37
N ILE A 2 5.40 5.90 -3.55
CA ILE A 2 4.18 5.08 -3.77
C ILE A 2 4.49 3.68 -4.31
N SER A 3 5.36 3.56 -5.32
CA SER A 3 5.66 2.28 -5.97
C SER A 3 6.06 1.19 -4.97
N GLY A 4 5.46 0.01 -5.12
CA GLY A 4 5.70 -1.14 -4.26
C GLY A 4 7.17 -1.53 -4.16
N PHE A 5 7.94 -1.37 -5.25
CA PHE A 5 9.38 -1.66 -5.27
C PHE A 5 10.16 -0.96 -4.14
N TYR A 6 9.74 0.24 -3.75
CA TYR A 6 10.42 1.03 -2.73
C TYR A 6 9.76 1.00 -1.35
N LEU A 7 8.56 0.42 -1.19
CA LEU A 7 7.86 0.47 0.10
C LEU A 7 8.54 -0.40 1.15
N GLY A 8 9.01 -1.59 0.78
CA GLY A 8 9.79 -2.44 1.68
C GLY A 8 11.10 -1.77 2.11
N GLU A 9 11.77 -1.11 1.16
CA GLU A 9 13.00 -0.39 1.42
C GLU A 9 12.81 0.81 2.35
N LEU A 10 11.69 1.54 2.22
CA LEU A 10 11.34 2.60 3.18
C LEU A 10 11.10 2.05 4.59
N VAL A 11 10.47 0.88 4.73
CA VAL A 11 10.31 0.21 6.02
C VAL A 11 11.66 -0.20 6.60
N ARG A 12 12.56 -0.74 5.78
CA ARG A 12 13.93 -1.10 6.19
C ARG A 12 14.71 0.11 6.67
N LEU A 13 14.72 1.20 5.91
CA LEU A 13 15.43 2.43 6.27
C LEU A 13 14.90 3.04 7.57
N LEU A 14 13.58 3.11 7.74
CA LEU A 14 12.98 3.57 9.01
C LEU A 14 13.30 2.63 10.18
N THR A 15 13.42 1.34 9.93
CA THR A 15 13.85 0.37 10.95
C THR A 15 15.29 0.67 11.40
N LEU A 16 16.19 0.92 10.46
CA LEU A 16 17.57 1.28 10.79
C LEU A 16 17.64 2.61 11.56
N GLU A 17 16.84 3.60 11.16
CA GLU A 17 16.77 4.90 11.83
C GLU A 17 16.27 4.78 13.27
N ILE A 18 15.18 4.04 13.49
CA ILE A 18 14.52 3.94 14.80
C ILE A 18 15.27 3.03 15.76
N PHE A 19 15.80 1.90 15.28
CA PHE A 19 16.47 0.91 16.13
C PHE A 19 17.99 1.08 16.18
N GLY A 20 18.58 1.82 15.24
CA GLY A 20 20.02 2.13 15.22
C GLY A 20 20.90 0.88 15.37
N ALA A 21 21.68 0.84 16.44
CA ALA A 21 22.56 -0.29 16.75
C ALA A 21 21.79 -1.60 17.05
N ALA A 22 20.57 -1.53 17.57
CA ALA A 22 19.74 -2.69 17.90
C ALA A 22 19.10 -3.34 16.65
N ALA A 23 19.15 -2.68 15.49
CA ALA A 23 18.69 -3.27 14.24
C ALA A 23 19.59 -4.47 13.83
N PRO A 24 18.99 -5.55 13.29
CA PRO A 24 19.72 -6.76 12.95
C PRO A 24 20.67 -6.51 11.77
N ALA A 25 21.80 -7.23 11.72
CA ALA A 25 22.79 -7.07 10.66
C ALA A 25 22.20 -7.21 9.25
N LYS A 26 21.30 -8.18 9.05
CA LYS A 26 20.61 -8.41 7.78
C LYS A 26 19.77 -7.22 7.31
N ALA A 27 19.18 -6.44 8.23
CA ALA A 27 18.43 -5.24 7.85
C ALA A 27 19.32 -4.13 7.28
N ARG A 28 20.65 -4.21 7.44
CA ARG A 28 21.60 -3.26 6.84
C ARG A 28 21.85 -3.52 5.36
N GLU A 29 21.55 -4.71 4.87
CA GLU A 29 21.60 -5.04 3.44
C GLU A 29 20.46 -4.31 2.70
N GLU A 30 20.81 -3.58 1.65
CA GLU A 30 19.85 -2.87 0.81
C GLU A 30 18.84 -3.84 0.20
N PHE A 31 17.56 -3.44 0.16
CA PHE A 31 16.47 -4.25 -0.38
C PHE A 31 16.30 -5.64 0.28
N SER A 32 16.83 -5.83 1.49
CA SER A 32 16.58 -7.04 2.30
C SER A 32 15.13 -7.18 2.80
N PHE A 33 14.27 -6.21 2.47
CA PHE A 33 12.85 -6.23 2.81
C PHE A 33 12.01 -5.62 1.68
N ASP A 34 11.08 -6.41 1.16
CA ASP A 34 10.26 -6.06 0.00
C ASP A 34 8.84 -5.59 0.37
N ALA A 35 8.08 -5.18 -0.64
CA ALA A 35 6.72 -4.71 -0.46
C ALA A 35 5.77 -5.79 0.07
N LYS A 36 5.98 -7.06 -0.31
CA LYS A 36 5.10 -8.17 0.10
C LYS A 36 5.27 -8.44 1.59
N GLN A 37 6.51 -8.43 2.07
CA GLN A 37 6.86 -8.60 3.48
C GLN A 37 6.36 -7.39 4.29
N ALA A 38 6.61 -6.17 3.81
CA ALA A 38 6.13 -4.97 4.49
C ALA A 38 4.61 -4.84 4.54
N ALA A 39 3.89 -5.37 3.54
CA ALA A 39 2.43 -5.42 3.54
C ALA A 39 1.86 -6.25 4.70
N VAL A 40 2.54 -7.31 5.13
CA VAL A 40 2.14 -8.11 6.31
C VAL A 40 2.17 -7.25 7.58
N LEU A 41 3.21 -6.44 7.75
CA LEU A 41 3.30 -5.51 8.89
C LEU A 41 2.19 -4.47 8.84
N ALA A 42 1.94 -3.89 7.67
CA ALA A 42 0.91 -2.87 7.48
C ALA A 42 -0.50 -3.40 7.74
N ALA A 43 -0.82 -4.60 7.23
CA ALA A 43 -2.09 -5.26 7.42
C ALA A 43 -2.31 -5.78 8.85
N SER A 44 -1.32 -5.68 9.74
CA SER A 44 -1.51 -6.06 11.15
C SER A 44 -2.19 -4.96 11.99
N LEU A 45 -2.29 -3.73 11.47
CA LEU A 45 -2.88 -2.59 12.19
C LEU A 45 -4.12 -2.04 11.47
N ILE A 46 -4.86 -2.94 10.81
CA ILE A 46 -6.17 -2.58 10.29
C ILE A 46 -7.08 -2.23 11.48
N PRO A 47 -7.86 -1.14 11.41
CA PRO A 47 -8.82 -0.80 12.45
C PRO A 47 -9.71 -1.99 12.84
N GLY A 48 -9.73 -2.34 14.13
CA GLY A 48 -10.46 -3.47 14.68
C GLY A 48 -9.68 -4.79 14.75
N GLN A 49 -8.44 -4.85 14.23
CA GLN A 49 -7.58 -6.04 14.26
C GLN A 49 -6.24 -5.80 14.97
N GLU A 50 -6.06 -4.63 15.60
CA GLU A 50 -4.78 -4.20 16.16
C GLU A 50 -4.29 -5.13 17.30
N ASN A 51 -5.24 -5.70 18.05
CA ASN A 51 -4.97 -6.59 19.16
C ASN A 51 -5.02 -8.08 18.78
N ASP A 52 -5.11 -8.41 17.49
CA ASP A 52 -5.13 -9.80 17.04
C ASP A 52 -3.77 -10.48 17.29
N PRO A 53 -3.70 -11.49 18.18
CA PRO A 53 -2.46 -12.18 18.49
C PRO A 53 -1.91 -12.98 17.30
N ALA A 54 -2.76 -13.45 16.38
CA ALA A 54 -2.34 -14.17 15.19
C ALA A 54 -1.60 -13.25 14.22
N LEU A 55 -2.09 -12.02 14.01
CA LEU A 55 -1.43 -11.02 13.17
C LEU A 55 -0.07 -10.59 13.77
N ALA A 56 -0.02 -10.41 15.09
CA ALA A 56 1.24 -10.11 15.78
C ALA A 56 2.25 -11.28 15.63
N SER A 57 1.79 -12.52 15.81
CA SER A 57 2.61 -13.72 15.62
C SER A 57 3.17 -13.83 14.20
N ASN A 58 2.33 -13.60 13.18
CA ASN A 58 2.74 -13.61 11.78
C ASN A 58 3.83 -12.55 11.49
N CYS A 59 3.68 -11.34 12.03
CA CYS A 59 4.70 -10.30 11.91
C CYS A 59 6.03 -10.71 12.57
N LYS A 60 5.96 -11.33 13.76
CA LYS A 60 7.15 -11.80 14.47
C LYS A 60 7.86 -12.92 13.69
N MET A 61 7.11 -13.88 13.16
CA MET A 61 7.64 -14.97 12.33
C MET A 61 8.31 -14.42 11.07
N LEU A 62 7.65 -13.51 10.37
CA LEU A 62 8.21 -12.86 9.18
C LEU A 62 9.55 -12.17 9.48
N LEU A 63 9.64 -11.39 10.56
CA LEU A 63 10.87 -10.66 10.91
C LEU A 63 11.99 -11.61 11.36
N LYS A 64 11.63 -12.74 11.97
CA LYS A 64 12.57 -13.83 12.25
C LYS A 64 13.08 -14.49 10.97
N GLU A 65 12.23 -14.70 9.97
CA GLU A 65 12.63 -15.29 8.68
C GLU A 65 13.50 -14.34 7.86
N CYS A 66 13.06 -13.09 7.66
CA CYS A 66 13.76 -12.10 6.85
C CYS A 66 15.11 -11.70 7.47
N TRP A 67 15.11 -11.38 8.76
CA TRP A 67 16.26 -10.74 9.39
C TRP A 67 16.85 -11.51 10.57
N SER A 68 16.35 -12.72 10.85
CA SER A 68 16.78 -13.52 12.01
C SER A 68 16.58 -12.77 13.33
N TRP A 69 15.62 -11.85 13.37
CA TRP A 69 15.40 -10.93 14.47
C TRP A 69 14.35 -11.47 15.44
N ASP A 70 14.73 -11.66 16.70
CA ASP A 70 13.79 -11.98 17.77
C ASP A 70 13.38 -10.71 18.50
N LEU A 71 12.17 -10.24 18.22
CA LEU A 71 11.64 -9.01 18.79
C LEU A 71 10.84 -9.31 20.07
N ASP A 72 11.00 -8.45 21.06
CA ASP A 72 10.04 -8.35 22.15
C ASP A 72 8.72 -7.72 21.67
N ALA A 73 7.72 -7.68 22.55
CA ALA A 73 6.40 -7.15 22.21
C ALA A 73 6.43 -5.65 21.85
N ALA A 74 7.30 -4.86 22.49
CA ALA A 74 7.38 -3.42 22.28
C ALA A 74 8.01 -3.11 20.91
N ALA A 75 9.13 -3.76 20.60
CA ALA A 75 9.83 -3.63 19.34
C ALA A 75 8.98 -4.16 18.16
N LEU A 76 8.24 -5.26 18.37
CA LEU A 76 7.26 -5.74 17.39
C LEU A 76 6.15 -4.71 17.12
N ALA A 77 5.62 -4.06 18.17
CA ALA A 77 4.61 -3.02 18.00
C ALA A 77 5.14 -1.82 17.19
N VAL A 78 6.41 -1.44 17.40
CA VAL A 78 7.07 -0.40 16.60
C VAL A 78 7.20 -0.84 15.13
N MET A 79 7.64 -2.07 14.85
CA MET A 79 7.76 -2.58 13.48
C MET A 79 6.42 -2.58 12.74
N ARG A 80 5.35 -3.02 13.41
CA ARG A 80 3.98 -2.97 12.86
C ARG A 80 3.57 -1.54 12.50
N ARG A 81 3.86 -0.57 13.38
CA ARG A 81 3.58 0.86 13.15
C ARG A 81 4.38 1.45 11.99
N ILE A 82 5.66 1.08 11.84
CA ILE A 82 6.48 1.51 10.70
C ILE A 82 5.85 1.02 9.39
N GLY A 83 5.53 -0.28 9.31
CA GLY A 83 4.89 -0.88 8.14
C GLY A 83 3.58 -0.18 7.78
N PHE A 84 2.71 0.00 8.78
CA PHE A 84 1.44 0.71 8.61
C PHE A 84 1.67 2.14 8.11
N ALA A 85 2.52 2.94 8.77
CA ALA A 85 2.75 4.34 8.40
C ALA A 85 3.27 4.50 6.97
N VAL A 86 4.19 3.63 6.52
CA VAL A 86 4.73 3.67 5.15
C VAL A 86 3.65 3.41 4.11
N PHE A 87 2.84 2.37 4.32
CA PHE A 87 1.80 2.01 3.38
C PHE A 87 0.59 2.95 3.43
N ASP A 88 0.20 3.40 4.62
CA ASP A 88 -0.90 4.34 4.80
C ASP A 88 -0.60 5.67 4.11
N ARG A 89 0.63 6.20 4.28
CA ARG A 89 1.13 7.36 3.52
C ARG A 89 1.12 7.11 2.01
N SER A 90 1.52 5.90 1.58
CA SER A 90 1.51 5.53 0.17
C SER A 90 0.08 5.52 -0.41
N ALA A 91 -0.87 4.94 0.31
CA ALA A 91 -2.28 4.91 -0.08
C ALA A 91 -2.90 6.32 -0.12
N ALA A 92 -2.56 7.18 0.85
CA ALA A 92 -2.99 8.57 0.86
C ALA A 92 -2.51 9.33 -0.38
N LEU A 93 -1.22 9.20 -0.73
CA LEU A 93 -0.68 9.87 -1.92
C LEU A 93 -1.30 9.35 -3.22
N ALA A 94 -1.59 8.05 -3.31
CA ALA A 94 -2.31 7.48 -4.44
C ALA A 94 -3.74 8.04 -4.52
N ALA A 95 -4.46 8.13 -3.40
CA ALA A 95 -5.80 8.71 -3.33
C ALA A 95 -5.81 10.20 -3.73
N VAL A 96 -4.81 10.98 -3.31
CA VAL A 96 -4.64 12.39 -3.72
C VAL A 96 -4.51 12.49 -5.24
N ALA A 97 -3.66 11.66 -5.86
CA ALA A 97 -3.49 11.68 -7.31
C ALA A 97 -4.80 11.37 -8.04
N ILE A 98 -5.56 10.37 -7.56
CA ILE A 98 -6.87 10.04 -8.12
C ILE A 98 -7.85 11.20 -7.93
N ALA A 99 -8.00 11.72 -6.72
CA ALA A 99 -8.93 12.82 -6.40
C ALA A 99 -8.67 14.06 -7.27
N VAL A 100 -7.40 14.44 -7.46
CA VAL A 100 -7.02 15.57 -8.31
C VAL A 100 -7.43 15.33 -9.77
N LEU A 101 -7.22 14.14 -10.31
CA LEU A 101 -7.63 13.83 -11.68
C LEU A 101 -9.15 13.86 -11.83
N VAL A 102 -9.88 13.25 -10.90
CA VAL A 102 -11.35 13.25 -10.91
C VAL A 102 -11.92 14.66 -10.86
N GLN A 103 -11.37 15.55 -10.03
CA GLN A 103 -11.77 16.96 -9.97
C GLN A 103 -11.41 17.72 -11.24
N ARG A 104 -10.23 17.46 -11.82
CA ARG A 104 -9.78 18.16 -13.04
C ARG A 104 -10.58 17.77 -14.27
N THR A 105 -10.94 16.50 -14.42
CA THR A 105 -11.74 16.04 -15.56
C THR A 105 -13.20 16.43 -15.46
N ARG A 106 -13.68 16.82 -14.26
CA ARG A 106 -15.09 17.10 -13.99
C ARG A 106 -16.01 15.92 -14.26
N SER A 107 -15.47 14.70 -14.35
CA SER A 107 -16.22 13.49 -14.71
C SER A 107 -17.36 13.18 -13.74
N LEU A 108 -17.26 13.63 -12.49
CA LEU A 108 -18.35 13.49 -11.53
C LEU A 108 -19.57 14.36 -11.88
N GLU A 109 -19.34 15.54 -12.45
CA GLU A 109 -20.41 16.45 -12.87
C GLU A 109 -20.90 16.12 -14.28
N THR A 110 -19.99 15.78 -15.21
CA THR A 110 -20.34 15.55 -16.62
C THR A 110 -20.86 14.14 -16.89
N ASP A 111 -20.27 13.14 -16.24
CA ASP A 111 -20.51 11.72 -16.57
C ASP A 111 -21.24 10.99 -15.42
N GLY A 112 -21.47 11.67 -14.29
CA GLY A 112 -22.14 11.13 -13.10
C GLY A 112 -21.28 10.17 -12.27
N GLY A 113 -20.03 9.92 -12.67
CA GLY A 113 -19.10 9.03 -11.99
C GLY A 113 -17.86 8.73 -12.84
N VAL A 114 -16.91 8.00 -12.26
CA VAL A 114 -15.65 7.65 -12.93
C VAL A 114 -15.17 6.29 -12.48
N THR A 115 -14.69 5.48 -13.43
CA THR A 115 -13.99 4.22 -13.13
C THR A 115 -12.50 4.42 -13.35
N VAL A 116 -11.71 4.14 -12.31
CA VAL A 116 -10.25 4.17 -12.35
C VAL A 116 -9.76 2.74 -12.45
N ALA A 117 -9.22 2.39 -13.62
CA ALA A 117 -8.53 1.13 -13.82
C ALA A 117 -7.15 1.21 -13.13
N VAL A 118 -6.87 0.25 -12.26
CA VAL A 118 -5.63 0.18 -11.47
C VAL A 118 -4.93 -1.13 -11.79
N ASP A 119 -3.69 -1.02 -12.25
CA ASP A 119 -2.79 -2.15 -12.45
C ASP A 119 -1.61 -2.06 -11.47
N GLY A 120 -1.05 -3.20 -11.09
CA GLY A 120 0.09 -3.31 -10.21
C GLY A 120 -0.18 -4.18 -8.98
N SER A 121 0.81 -5.01 -8.65
CA SER A 121 0.73 -6.00 -7.56
C SER A 121 0.43 -5.38 -6.20
N LEU A 122 0.89 -4.15 -5.94
CA LEU A 122 0.63 -3.43 -4.70
C LEU A 122 -0.87 -3.18 -4.46
N TYR A 123 -1.64 -2.91 -5.51
CA TYR A 123 -3.09 -2.76 -5.39
C TYR A 123 -3.81 -4.10 -5.55
N VAL A 124 -3.45 -4.87 -6.58
CA VAL A 124 -4.16 -6.09 -6.96
C VAL A 124 -4.04 -7.20 -5.92
N ARG A 125 -2.90 -7.31 -5.23
CA ARG A 125 -2.63 -8.40 -4.27
C ARG A 125 -2.76 -7.98 -2.81
N ASN A 126 -3.15 -6.73 -2.54
CA ASN A 126 -3.29 -6.19 -1.19
C ASN A 126 -4.64 -5.48 -1.05
N GLU A 127 -5.65 -6.23 -0.62
CA GLU A 127 -7.01 -5.71 -0.44
C GLU A 127 -7.05 -4.52 0.52
N TRP A 128 -6.29 -4.59 1.62
CA TRP A 128 -6.21 -3.51 2.59
C TRP A 128 -5.71 -2.21 1.96
N TYR A 129 -4.72 -2.27 1.06
CA TYR A 129 -4.23 -1.09 0.36
C TYR A 129 -5.34 -0.40 -0.47
N GLY A 130 -6.16 -1.18 -1.17
CA GLY A 130 -7.33 -0.67 -1.89
C GLY A 130 -8.39 -0.06 -0.97
N LEU A 131 -8.64 -0.66 0.19
CA LEU A 131 -9.54 -0.11 1.22
C LEU A 131 -9.01 1.22 1.77
N ARG A 132 -7.71 1.34 2.02
CA ARG A 132 -7.11 2.60 2.48
C ARG A 132 -7.21 3.71 1.44
N ILE A 133 -6.96 3.43 0.16
CA ILE A 133 -7.17 4.42 -0.91
C ILE A 133 -8.63 4.90 -0.90
N ARG A 134 -9.61 4.00 -0.79
CA ARG A 134 -11.04 4.37 -0.72
C ARG A 134 -11.35 5.22 0.50
N SER A 135 -10.77 4.90 1.66
CA SER A 135 -10.91 5.72 2.88
C SER A 135 -10.41 7.14 2.62
N PHE A 136 -9.20 7.31 2.09
CA PHE A 136 -8.65 8.63 1.81
C PHE A 136 -9.41 9.37 0.71
N LEU A 137 -9.95 8.68 -0.30
CA LEU A 137 -10.84 9.31 -1.27
C LEU A 137 -12.09 9.88 -0.60
N LYS A 138 -12.69 9.15 0.34
CA LYS A 138 -13.82 9.65 1.12
C LYS A 138 -13.44 10.89 1.94
N ASP A 139 -12.25 10.92 2.52
CA ASP A 139 -11.75 12.08 3.26
C ASP A 139 -11.51 13.30 2.35
N LEU A 140 -11.03 13.07 1.11
CA LEU A 140 -10.66 14.13 0.16
C LEU A 140 -11.85 14.73 -0.60
N ILE A 141 -12.82 13.90 -1.00
CA ILE A 141 -13.94 14.32 -1.87
C ILE A 141 -15.33 14.02 -1.30
N GLY A 142 -15.42 13.58 -0.03
CA GLY A 142 -16.68 13.35 0.66
C GLY A 142 -17.53 12.25 0.01
N GLN A 143 -18.86 12.41 0.05
CA GLN A 143 -19.80 11.43 -0.53
C GLN A 143 -19.58 11.17 -2.03
N ASN A 144 -18.96 12.10 -2.75
CA ASN A 144 -18.62 11.90 -4.15
C ASN A 144 -17.65 10.72 -4.38
N SER A 145 -16.92 10.27 -3.35
CA SER A 145 -16.05 9.09 -3.45
C SER A 145 -16.80 7.82 -3.85
N GLU A 146 -18.11 7.72 -3.53
CA GLU A 146 -18.95 6.57 -3.90
C GLU A 146 -19.12 6.43 -5.42
N LYS A 147 -18.92 7.53 -6.15
CA LYS A 147 -18.97 7.59 -7.62
C LYS A 147 -17.61 7.34 -8.28
N VAL A 148 -16.55 7.12 -7.49
CA VAL A 148 -15.20 6.80 -7.96
C VAL A 148 -14.94 5.31 -7.77
N LEU A 149 -15.08 4.54 -8.84
CA LEU A 149 -14.93 3.09 -8.81
C LEU A 149 -13.50 2.68 -9.14
N LEU A 150 -12.78 2.16 -8.15
CA LEU A 150 -11.47 1.54 -8.38
C LEU A 150 -11.67 0.09 -8.86
N ARG A 151 -11.05 -0.27 -9.99
CA ARG A 151 -11.11 -1.61 -10.58
C ARG A 151 -9.72 -2.12 -10.93
N ALA A 152 -9.42 -3.35 -10.54
CA ALA A 152 -8.21 -4.01 -11.00
C ALA A 152 -8.29 -4.19 -12.53
N ALA A 153 -7.24 -3.79 -13.25
CA ALA A 153 -7.11 -4.07 -14.66
C ALA A 153 -6.53 -5.48 -14.85
N ASP A 154 -7.11 -6.29 -15.74
CA ASP A 154 -6.59 -7.65 -16.01
C ASP A 154 -5.27 -7.62 -16.78
N ASP A 155 -5.25 -6.90 -17.90
CA ASP A 155 -4.13 -6.75 -18.82
C ASP A 155 -4.28 -5.40 -19.53
N GLY A 156 -3.92 -4.33 -18.82
CA GLY A 156 -4.01 -2.98 -19.37
C GLY A 156 -3.09 -2.78 -20.56
N SER A 157 -1.88 -3.35 -20.50
CA SER A 157 -0.86 -3.22 -21.54
C SER A 157 -1.22 -3.93 -22.85
N GLY A 158 -1.67 -5.18 -22.80
CA GLY A 158 -1.96 -5.98 -23.99
C GLY A 158 -3.31 -5.61 -24.60
N LYS A 159 -4.40 -5.69 -23.81
CA LYS A 159 -5.76 -5.35 -24.28
C LYS A 159 -5.85 -3.88 -24.71
N GLY A 160 -5.26 -2.97 -23.94
CA GLY A 160 -5.27 -1.54 -24.25
C GLY A 160 -4.52 -1.22 -25.55
N ALA A 161 -3.31 -1.77 -25.73
CA ALA A 161 -2.55 -1.56 -26.96
C ALA A 161 -3.30 -2.10 -28.20
N ALA A 162 -3.93 -3.27 -28.10
CA ALA A 162 -4.71 -3.85 -29.20
C ALA A 162 -5.90 -2.96 -29.61
N ILE A 163 -6.63 -2.40 -28.64
CA ILE A 163 -7.75 -1.48 -28.90
C ILE A 163 -7.25 -0.19 -29.55
N CYS A 164 -6.14 0.38 -29.07
CA CYS A 164 -5.54 1.58 -29.66
C CYS A 164 -5.19 1.37 -31.14
N VAL A 165 -4.58 0.23 -31.49
CA VAL A 165 -4.26 -0.10 -32.89
C VAL A 165 -5.54 -0.26 -33.72
N ALA A 166 -6.57 -0.91 -33.18
CA ALA A 166 -7.85 -1.09 -33.87
C ALA A 166 -8.58 0.23 -34.15
N ALA A 167 -8.37 1.26 -33.31
CA ALA A 167 -8.98 2.58 -33.44
C ALA A 167 -8.30 3.51 -34.45
N LEU A 168 -7.11 3.18 -34.97
CA LEU A 168 -6.35 3.98 -35.95
C LEU A 168 -6.88 3.88 -37.40
N ARG A 169 -8.18 3.61 -37.58
CA ARG A 169 -8.80 3.50 -38.91
C ARG A 169 -9.24 4.83 -39.47
#